data_AF-A0A256WM01-F1
#
_entry.id   AF-A0A256WM01-F1
#
_cell.length_a   1.000
_cell.length_b   1.000
_cell.length_c   1.000
_cell.angle_alpha   90.00
_cell.angle_beta   90.00
_cell.angle_gamma   90.00
#
_symmetry.space_group_name_H-M   'P 1'
#
loop_
_entity.id
_entity.type
_entity.pdbx_description
1 polymer ?
#
loop_
_entity_poly.entity_id
_entity_poly.type
_entity_poly.pdbx_seq_one_letter_code
_entity_poly.pdbx_strand_id
1 'polypeptide(L)'
;MNKLTAYLKESCINEGFLDCSISKAEELLDEKIEFKKWLAKAYHGKMKFLENNMDMRFNPALLMPGTKSIVSVLLNYFPQRKMPIQNNYRIAKYAYGKDYHYIVKEKLNNVAQKCQEQFGDFNYRAFTDSAPIPDKIWAKKGGLGWIGKNTILINKDHGSFFVIGHLFIDIELDSTQQHQADLCLDCNKCIKACPTNALHTAYQIDATKCLSYQSIENKCAEKDIAPNKFRNWIFGCDICQDVCPFNKNPEPTKEDGFEAHPKLFDLRKKKYLSLHTFSNTMENRHKTLVLDDDRQVCILLENLITKKLPELDLVGIGMDVASSIKLIEKTQPDLVFMDIGFPDGDGFSIIDQCSYTDYEVIFITSHNEFAMKAFEYSALHYLKKPINPKEVFEAVERFTSIKSEDEISVKLRKIKDALLFDEPKLIIPSSEGLNIIKIKDIIRCEASDVYTLFYLADGTKLIASKTLNNYQKLLSDINFVRIHSKNLINLRHITNYIKGKGGYVVMDNGDEVEVSVRKKMDFMNMLKDYARSLK
;
A
#
# COMPACT_ATOMS: atom_id res chain seq x y z
N MET A 1 -37.53 -10.52 8.39
CA MET A 1 -36.09 -10.70 8.61
C MET A 1 -35.87 -12.02 9.34
N ASN A 2 -35.32 -13.01 8.65
CA ASN A 2 -34.98 -14.31 9.22
C ASN A 2 -33.90 -14.17 10.31
N LYS A 3 -33.81 -15.17 11.21
CA LYS A 3 -32.95 -15.10 12.40
C LYS A 3 -31.47 -14.86 12.06
N LEU A 4 -30.97 -15.53 11.02
CA LEU A 4 -29.59 -15.37 10.57
C LEU A 4 -29.33 -13.96 10.02
N THR A 5 -30.25 -13.42 9.23
CA THR A 5 -30.14 -12.06 8.69
C THR A 5 -30.08 -11.02 9.81
N ALA A 6 -30.95 -11.16 10.82
CA ALA A 6 -30.95 -10.27 11.97
C ALA A 6 -29.63 -10.35 12.77
N TYR A 7 -29.19 -11.58 13.06
CA TYR A 7 -27.95 -11.82 13.80
C TYR A 7 -26.71 -11.33 13.04
N LEU A 8 -26.67 -11.50 11.72
CA LEU A 8 -25.57 -11.02 10.89
C LEU A 8 -25.47 -9.51 10.95
N LYS A 9 -26.59 -8.79 10.81
CA LYS A 9 -26.61 -7.32 10.90
C LYS A 9 -26.15 -6.85 12.28
N GLU A 10 -26.64 -7.47 13.34
CA GLU A 10 -26.22 -7.18 14.70
C GLU A 10 -24.72 -7.43 14.90
N SER A 11 -24.21 -8.54 14.37
CA SER A 11 -22.79 -8.88 14.40
C SER A 11 -21.93 -7.87 13.67
N CYS A 12 -22.38 -7.31 12.54
CA CYS A 12 -21.68 -6.23 11.86
C CYS A 12 -21.56 -4.98 12.75
N ILE A 13 -22.66 -4.56 13.40
CA ILE A 13 -22.62 -3.41 14.30
C ILE A 13 -21.70 -3.67 15.49
N ASN A 14 -21.74 -4.87 16.07
CA ASN A 14 -20.88 -5.26 17.18
C ASN A 14 -19.39 -5.32 16.80
N GLU A 15 -19.06 -5.63 15.55
CA GLU A 15 -17.68 -5.55 15.02
C GLU A 15 -17.22 -4.12 14.70
N GLY A 16 -18.09 -3.12 14.90
CA GLY A 16 -17.76 -1.70 14.77
C GLY A 16 -18.09 -1.09 13.40
N PHE A 17 -18.82 -1.79 12.52
CA PHE A 17 -19.38 -1.18 11.32
C PHE A 17 -20.50 -0.19 11.70
N LEU A 18 -20.55 0.95 11.01
CA LEU A 18 -21.57 1.98 11.22
C LEU A 18 -22.95 1.48 10.79
N ASP A 19 -23.00 0.77 9.67
CA ASP A 19 -24.24 0.30 9.07
C ASP A 19 -23.97 -0.94 8.20
N CYS A 20 -25.01 -1.73 7.97
CA CYS A 20 -24.99 -2.98 7.25
C CYS A 20 -26.26 -3.16 6.43
N SER A 21 -26.09 -3.46 5.14
CA SER A 21 -27.17 -3.76 4.21
C SER A 21 -26.98 -5.09 3.52
N ILE A 22 -28.06 -5.63 2.99
CA ILE A 22 -28.10 -6.91 2.30
C ILE A 22 -28.82 -6.73 0.98
N SER A 23 -28.15 -7.12 -0.10
CA SER A 23 -28.70 -7.15 -1.45
C SER A 23 -28.72 -8.57 -1.98
N LYS A 24 -29.70 -8.85 -2.85
CA LYS A 24 -29.67 -10.06 -3.67
C LYS A 24 -28.50 -9.97 -4.65
N ALA A 25 -27.76 -11.07 -4.82
CA ALA A 25 -26.72 -11.14 -5.81
C ALA A 25 -27.33 -11.28 -7.21
N GLU A 26 -27.02 -10.33 -8.08
CA GLU A 26 -27.51 -10.27 -9.47
C GLU A 26 -26.50 -9.54 -10.35
N GLU A 27 -26.62 -9.72 -11.67
CA GLU A 27 -25.79 -8.99 -12.63
C GLU A 27 -26.28 -7.54 -12.76
N LEU A 28 -25.34 -6.60 -12.64
CA LEU A 28 -25.57 -5.15 -12.68
C LEU A 28 -25.41 -4.62 -14.12
N LEU A 29 -26.39 -4.96 -14.99
CA LEU A 29 -26.32 -4.67 -16.43
C LEU A 29 -26.35 -3.17 -16.75
N ASP A 30 -27.20 -2.40 -16.08
CA ASP A 30 -27.31 -0.95 -16.32
C ASP A 30 -26.03 -0.22 -15.90
N GLU A 31 -25.47 -0.58 -14.74
CA GLU A 31 -24.21 -0.01 -14.27
C GLU A 31 -23.03 -0.41 -15.15
N LYS A 32 -23.04 -1.61 -15.73
CA LYS A 32 -22.05 -2.05 -16.74
C LYS A 32 -22.08 -1.16 -17.98
N ILE A 33 -23.28 -0.75 -18.44
CA ILE A 33 -23.44 0.15 -19.59
C ILE A 33 -22.88 1.54 -19.27
N GLU A 34 -23.26 2.11 -18.12
CA GLU A 34 -22.78 3.44 -17.71
C GLU A 34 -21.26 3.46 -17.50
N PHE A 35 -20.71 2.39 -16.92
CA PHE A 35 -19.27 2.25 -16.75
C PHE A 35 -18.53 2.18 -18.09
N LYS A 36 -19.05 1.45 -19.08
CA LYS A 36 -18.49 1.43 -20.44
C LYS A 36 -18.52 2.82 -21.10
N LYS A 37 -19.58 3.61 -20.91
CA LYS A 37 -19.64 4.99 -21.39
C LYS A 37 -18.53 5.84 -20.76
N TRP A 38 -18.27 5.65 -19.46
CA TRP A 38 -17.19 6.35 -18.77
C TRP A 38 -15.80 5.93 -19.24
N LEU A 39 -15.58 4.63 -19.48
CA LEU A 39 -14.34 4.11 -20.06
C LEU A 39 -14.09 4.66 -21.47
N ALA A 40 -15.13 4.71 -22.32
CA ALA A 40 -15.03 5.22 -23.69
C ALA A 40 -14.61 6.70 -23.77
N LYS A 41 -14.83 7.47 -22.71
CA LYS A 41 -14.32 8.86 -22.57
C LYS A 41 -12.86 8.93 -22.12
N ALA A 42 -12.20 7.79 -21.92
CA ALA A 42 -10.86 7.66 -21.33
C ALA A 42 -10.71 8.32 -19.95
N TYR A 43 -11.83 8.53 -19.23
CA TYR A 43 -11.82 9.20 -17.93
C TYR A 43 -11.15 8.38 -16.82
N HIS A 44 -10.82 7.11 -17.07
CA HIS A 44 -10.07 6.24 -16.17
C HIS A 44 -8.55 6.45 -16.22
N GLY A 45 -8.05 7.25 -17.18
CA GLY A 45 -6.62 7.50 -17.34
C GLY A 45 -5.83 6.21 -17.55
N LYS A 46 -4.80 6.00 -16.74
CA LYS A 46 -3.89 4.84 -16.87
C LYS A 46 -4.29 3.63 -16.03
N MET A 47 -5.45 3.66 -15.35
CA MET A 47 -5.96 2.56 -14.53
C MET A 47 -6.49 1.40 -15.40
N LYS A 48 -5.62 0.71 -16.14
CA LYS A 48 -6.00 -0.39 -17.06
C LYS A 48 -6.74 -1.54 -16.36
N PHE A 49 -6.52 -1.73 -15.06
CA PHE A 49 -7.26 -2.73 -14.28
C PHE A 49 -8.78 -2.45 -14.23
N LEU A 50 -9.21 -1.22 -14.52
CA LEU A 50 -10.62 -0.86 -14.64
C LEU A 50 -11.24 -1.38 -15.95
N GLU A 51 -10.44 -1.64 -16.99
CA GLU A 51 -10.89 -2.26 -18.25
C GLU A 51 -10.93 -3.79 -18.16
N ASN A 52 -10.03 -4.35 -17.35
CA ASN A 52 -9.91 -5.78 -17.12
C ASN A 52 -11.09 -6.36 -16.31
N ASN A 53 -11.35 -7.66 -16.46
CA ASN A 53 -12.30 -8.43 -15.65
C ASN A 53 -13.73 -7.82 -15.59
N MET A 54 -14.18 -7.27 -16.72
CA MET A 54 -15.44 -6.52 -16.82
C MET A 54 -16.67 -7.32 -16.43
N ASP A 55 -16.73 -8.59 -16.84
CA ASP A 55 -17.84 -9.46 -16.49
C ASP A 55 -17.83 -9.79 -14.99
N MET A 56 -16.65 -10.05 -14.41
CA MET A 56 -16.52 -10.27 -12.96
C MET A 56 -16.94 -9.04 -12.16
N ARG A 57 -16.70 -7.83 -12.68
CA ARG A 57 -17.06 -6.58 -12.00
C ARG A 57 -18.54 -6.45 -11.73
N PHE A 58 -19.37 -6.84 -12.70
CA PHE A 58 -20.81 -6.64 -12.62
C PHE A 58 -21.56 -7.93 -12.35
N ASN A 59 -20.89 -9.09 -12.30
CA ASN A 59 -21.50 -10.38 -12.00
C ASN A 59 -20.85 -11.04 -10.77
N PRO A 60 -21.46 -10.93 -9.58
CA PRO A 60 -20.96 -11.53 -8.35
C PRO A 60 -20.71 -13.04 -8.42
N ALA A 61 -21.49 -13.77 -9.22
CA ALA A 61 -21.35 -15.21 -9.36
C ALA A 61 -20.02 -15.63 -10.02
N LEU A 62 -19.36 -14.73 -10.75
CA LEU A 62 -18.04 -14.97 -11.33
C LEU A 62 -16.89 -14.72 -10.34
N LEU A 63 -17.13 -13.92 -9.29
CA LEU A 63 -16.15 -13.64 -8.23
C LEU A 63 -16.16 -14.72 -7.14
N MET A 64 -17.35 -15.19 -6.80
CA MET A 64 -17.57 -16.33 -5.92
C MET A 64 -18.76 -17.14 -6.46
N PRO A 65 -18.50 -18.28 -7.13
CA PRO A 65 -19.57 -19.15 -7.62
C PRO A 65 -20.54 -19.52 -6.50
N GLY A 66 -21.84 -19.43 -6.80
CA GLY A 66 -22.90 -19.73 -5.85
C GLY A 66 -23.33 -18.56 -4.96
N THR A 67 -22.73 -17.36 -5.09
CA THR A 67 -23.18 -16.16 -4.34
C THR A 67 -24.68 -15.90 -4.55
N LYS A 68 -25.44 -15.83 -3.46
CA LYS A 68 -26.88 -15.50 -3.44
C LYS A 68 -27.17 -14.16 -2.76
N SER A 69 -26.35 -13.78 -1.78
CA SER A 69 -26.51 -12.54 -1.03
C SER A 69 -25.19 -11.80 -0.89
N ILE A 70 -25.28 -10.47 -0.94
CA ILE A 70 -24.15 -9.56 -0.75
C ILE A 70 -24.47 -8.66 0.42
N VAL A 71 -23.71 -8.83 1.49
CA VAL A 71 -23.74 -7.94 2.63
C VAL A 71 -22.78 -6.79 2.34
N SER A 72 -23.23 -5.54 2.42
CA SER A 72 -22.36 -4.36 2.33
C SER A 72 -22.31 -3.67 3.69
N VAL A 73 -21.12 -3.23 4.09
CA VAL A 73 -20.88 -2.59 5.39
C VAL A 73 -20.11 -1.28 5.23
N LEU A 74 -20.30 -0.36 6.17
CA LEU A 74 -19.58 0.91 6.23
C LEU A 74 -18.69 0.94 7.48
N LEU A 75 -17.39 1.20 7.35
CA LEU A 75 -16.48 1.36 8.49
C LEU A 75 -15.93 2.79 8.54
N ASN A 76 -16.17 3.50 9.64
CA ASN A 76 -15.73 4.88 9.84
C ASN A 76 -14.20 4.98 9.87
N TYR A 77 -13.60 5.88 9.09
CA TYR A 77 -12.16 6.19 9.18
C TYR A 77 -11.87 7.62 9.63
N PHE A 78 -12.90 8.41 9.96
CA PHE A 78 -12.69 9.81 10.29
C PHE A 78 -11.82 9.95 11.55
N PRO A 79 -10.66 10.62 11.49
CA PRO A 79 -9.67 10.58 12.57
C PRO A 79 -10.12 11.42 13.78
N GLN A 80 -9.76 10.97 14.99
CA GLN A 80 -9.98 11.76 16.20
C GLN A 80 -9.12 13.03 16.18
N ARG A 81 -7.85 12.91 15.76
CA ARG A 81 -6.92 14.04 15.62
C ARG A 81 -6.70 14.39 14.16
N LYS A 82 -7.13 15.59 13.77
CA LYS A 82 -6.87 16.14 12.42
C LYS A 82 -5.42 16.61 12.30
N MET A 83 -4.82 16.40 11.13
CA MET A 83 -3.52 17.00 10.82
C MET A 83 -3.63 18.54 10.75
N PRO A 84 -2.67 19.28 11.31
CA PRO A 84 -2.68 20.74 11.26
C PRO A 84 -2.53 21.24 9.81
N ILE A 85 -3.33 22.23 9.44
CA ILE A 85 -3.43 22.76 8.06
C ILE A 85 -2.30 23.74 7.72
N GLN A 86 -1.70 24.41 8.72
CA GLN A 86 -0.71 25.45 8.51
C GLN A 86 0.64 24.85 8.08
N ASN A 87 1.13 25.24 6.89
CA ASN A 87 2.44 24.86 6.36
C ASN A 87 2.70 23.35 6.30
N ASN A 88 1.70 22.48 6.16
CA ASN A 88 1.93 21.03 6.06
C ASN A 88 1.49 20.46 4.71
N TYR A 89 2.09 19.32 4.37
CA TYR A 89 1.56 18.46 3.31
C TYR A 89 0.23 17.84 3.76
N ARG A 90 -0.63 17.53 2.80
CA ARG A 90 -1.97 16.99 3.03
C ARG A 90 -2.05 15.56 2.50
N ILE A 91 -2.59 14.70 3.34
CA ILE A 91 -2.86 13.29 3.05
C ILE A 91 -4.36 13.08 3.29
N ALA A 92 -4.99 12.24 2.47
CA ALA A 92 -6.38 11.87 2.64
C ALA A 92 -6.58 11.12 3.95
N LYS A 93 -7.65 11.44 4.68
CA LYS A 93 -7.89 10.93 6.04
C LYS A 93 -7.92 9.40 6.11
N TYR A 94 -8.38 8.73 5.06
CA TYR A 94 -8.41 7.26 5.02
C TYR A 94 -7.02 6.61 5.05
N ALA A 95 -5.96 7.37 4.76
CA ALA A 95 -4.58 6.89 4.65
C ALA A 95 -3.71 7.30 5.86
N TYR A 96 -4.33 7.68 6.98
CA TYR A 96 -3.61 8.11 8.18
C TYR A 96 -3.05 6.96 9.01
N GLY A 97 -3.79 5.86 9.09
CA GLY A 97 -3.44 4.70 9.89
C GLY A 97 -3.03 3.50 9.05
N LYS A 98 -3.33 2.31 9.57
CA LYS A 98 -3.14 1.03 8.89
C LYS A 98 -4.01 0.95 7.64
N ASP A 99 -3.57 0.13 6.69
CA ASP A 99 -4.33 -0.15 5.48
C ASP A 99 -5.68 -0.80 5.84
N TYR A 100 -6.76 -0.14 5.44
CA TYR A 100 -8.14 -0.53 5.71
C TYR A 100 -8.49 -1.90 5.12
N HIS A 101 -7.78 -2.35 4.08
CA HIS A 101 -8.01 -3.66 3.46
C HIS A 101 -7.95 -4.79 4.48
N TYR A 102 -6.95 -4.74 5.38
CA TYR A 102 -6.77 -5.76 6.41
C TYR A 102 -7.87 -5.68 7.46
N ILE A 103 -8.15 -4.48 7.98
CA ILE A 103 -9.11 -4.25 9.06
C ILE A 103 -10.53 -4.66 8.62
N VAL A 104 -10.97 -4.23 7.44
CA VAL A 104 -12.32 -4.53 6.92
C VAL A 104 -12.47 -6.03 6.67
N LYS A 105 -11.49 -6.67 6.02
CA LYS A 105 -11.54 -8.12 5.74
C LYS A 105 -11.53 -8.95 7.03
N GLU A 106 -10.70 -8.57 8.00
CA GLU A 106 -10.65 -9.23 9.32
C GLU A 106 -12.02 -9.18 10.01
N LYS A 107 -12.60 -7.98 10.16
CA LYS A 107 -13.93 -7.81 10.78
C LYS A 107 -15.03 -8.58 10.05
N LEU A 108 -15.07 -8.52 8.72
CA LEU A 108 -16.06 -9.28 7.93
C LEU A 108 -15.90 -10.80 8.09
N ASN A 109 -14.66 -11.29 8.17
CA ASN A 109 -14.40 -12.71 8.45
C ASN A 109 -14.84 -13.10 9.86
N ASN A 110 -14.69 -12.21 10.86
CA ASN A 110 -15.17 -12.43 12.22
C ASN A 110 -16.71 -12.48 12.26
N VAL A 111 -17.40 -11.56 11.57
CA VAL A 111 -18.87 -11.62 11.41
C VAL A 111 -19.30 -12.96 10.83
N ALA A 112 -18.66 -13.38 9.73
CA ALA A 112 -19.01 -14.63 9.06
C ALA A 112 -18.81 -15.85 9.96
N GLN A 113 -17.69 -15.91 10.70
CA GLN A 113 -17.40 -16.99 11.64
C GLN A 113 -18.44 -17.08 12.77
N LYS A 114 -18.80 -15.95 13.38
CA LYS A 114 -19.85 -15.89 14.42
C LYS A 114 -21.19 -16.39 13.89
N CYS A 115 -21.55 -16.02 12.67
CA CYS A 115 -22.76 -16.51 12.02
C CYS A 115 -22.70 -18.04 11.78
N GLN A 116 -21.56 -18.57 11.34
CA GLN A 116 -21.37 -20.02 11.13
C GLN A 116 -21.47 -20.81 12.43
N GLU A 117 -20.86 -20.31 13.51
CA GLU A 117 -20.92 -20.91 14.85
C GLU A 117 -22.37 -21.06 15.35
N GLN A 118 -23.22 -20.08 15.06
CA GLN A 118 -24.59 -20.04 15.58
C GLN A 118 -25.63 -20.72 14.65
N PHE A 119 -25.44 -20.68 13.33
CA PHE A 119 -26.45 -21.09 12.35
C PHE A 119 -26.00 -22.19 11.37
N GLY A 120 -24.76 -22.65 11.49
CA GLY A 120 -24.18 -23.69 10.63
C GLY A 120 -23.41 -23.14 9.42
N ASP A 121 -22.74 -24.04 8.72
CA ASP A 121 -21.81 -23.70 7.65
C ASP A 121 -22.49 -23.14 6.40
N PHE A 122 -21.86 -22.11 5.82
CA PHE A 122 -22.15 -21.54 4.51
C PHE A 122 -20.83 -21.04 3.89
N ASN A 123 -20.73 -20.95 2.57
CA ASN A 123 -19.54 -20.40 1.93
C ASN A 123 -19.62 -18.87 1.88
N TYR A 124 -18.49 -18.23 2.14
CA TYR A 124 -18.40 -16.78 2.06
C TYR A 124 -17.04 -16.29 1.57
N ARG A 125 -17.00 -15.04 1.12
CA ARG A 125 -15.76 -14.32 0.82
C ARG A 125 -15.89 -12.83 1.14
N ALA A 126 -14.92 -12.32 1.89
CA ALA A 126 -14.83 -10.91 2.23
C ALA A 126 -14.04 -10.14 1.16
N PHE A 127 -14.52 -8.94 0.82
CA PHE A 127 -13.95 -8.06 -0.17
C PHE A 127 -13.97 -6.60 0.29
N THR A 128 -13.04 -5.82 -0.23
CA THR A 128 -12.98 -4.35 -0.17
C THR A 128 -11.92 -3.91 -1.18
N ASP A 129 -12.24 -2.93 -2.04
CA ASP A 129 -11.41 -2.18 -3.01
C ASP A 129 -10.50 -2.98 -3.98
N SER A 130 -9.69 -3.90 -3.45
CA SER A 130 -8.77 -4.81 -4.12
C SER A 130 -9.35 -5.82 -5.13
N ALA A 131 -10.67 -5.98 -5.19
CA ALA A 131 -11.34 -6.87 -6.15
C ALA A 131 -12.12 -6.04 -7.19
N PRO A 132 -12.39 -6.55 -8.41
CA PRO A 132 -13.22 -5.83 -9.35
C PRO A 132 -14.66 -5.89 -8.85
N ILE A 133 -15.05 -5.02 -7.91
CA ILE A 133 -16.39 -4.88 -7.36
C ILE A 133 -16.74 -3.40 -7.40
N PRO A 134 -17.92 -3.00 -7.89
CA PRO A 134 -18.36 -1.62 -7.86
C PRO A 134 -18.90 -1.30 -6.46
N ASP A 135 -18.00 -1.14 -5.47
CA ASP A 135 -18.37 -1.14 -4.05
C ASP A 135 -19.49 -0.14 -3.70
N LYS A 136 -19.37 1.08 -4.23
CA LYS A 136 -20.35 2.16 -4.05
C LYS A 136 -21.73 1.81 -4.61
N ILE A 137 -21.79 1.03 -5.70
CA ILE A 137 -23.05 0.62 -6.33
C ILE A 137 -23.75 -0.42 -5.48
N TRP A 138 -23.03 -1.44 -4.98
CA TRP A 138 -23.60 -2.45 -4.09
C TRP A 138 -24.08 -1.83 -2.77
N ALA A 139 -23.30 -0.91 -2.20
CA ALA A 139 -23.71 -0.20 -1.00
C ALA A 139 -24.96 0.68 -1.22
N LYS A 140 -25.04 1.41 -2.35
CA LYS A 140 -26.26 2.15 -2.75
C LYS A 140 -27.45 1.19 -2.91
N LYS A 141 -27.26 0.08 -3.61
CA LYS A 141 -28.31 -0.92 -3.87
C LYS A 141 -28.84 -1.51 -2.58
N GLY A 142 -27.98 -1.79 -1.60
CA GLY A 142 -28.38 -2.25 -0.27
C GLY A 142 -29.11 -1.20 0.57
N GLY A 143 -29.08 0.07 0.17
CA GLY A 143 -29.76 1.17 0.86
C GLY A 143 -28.90 1.91 1.88
N LEU A 144 -27.57 1.75 1.85
CA LEU A 144 -26.64 2.44 2.77
C LEU A 144 -26.45 3.93 2.45
N GLY A 145 -27.00 4.42 1.35
CA GLY A 145 -26.86 5.80 0.94
C GLY A 145 -27.16 6.03 -0.53
N TRP A 146 -26.80 7.21 -1.03
CA TRP A 146 -26.88 7.58 -2.44
C TRP A 146 -25.51 7.99 -2.96
N ILE A 147 -25.33 7.96 -4.29
CA ILE A 147 -24.11 8.46 -4.92
C ILE A 147 -24.25 9.96 -5.09
N GLY A 148 -23.42 10.73 -4.39
CA GLY A 148 -23.45 12.18 -4.49
C GLY A 148 -22.92 12.70 -5.82
N LYS A 149 -23.11 14.00 -6.07
CA LYS A 149 -22.56 14.68 -7.25
C LYS A 149 -21.02 14.61 -7.34
N ASN A 150 -20.34 14.35 -6.23
CA ASN A 150 -18.90 14.08 -6.16
C ASN A 150 -18.52 12.63 -6.48
N THR A 151 -19.48 11.78 -6.87
CA THR A 151 -19.33 10.34 -7.18
C THR A 151 -19.01 9.44 -5.98
N ILE A 152 -19.11 9.93 -4.75
CA ILE A 152 -18.89 9.17 -3.52
C ILE A 152 -20.24 8.72 -2.93
N LEU A 153 -20.26 7.57 -2.25
CA LEU A 153 -21.43 7.17 -1.48
C LEU A 153 -21.60 8.09 -0.27
N ILE A 154 -22.79 8.64 -0.08
CA ILE A 154 -23.15 9.47 1.07
C ILE A 154 -24.25 8.75 1.83
N ASN A 155 -24.00 8.48 3.11
CA ASN A 155 -24.98 8.06 4.08
C ASN A 155 -25.59 9.30 4.75
N LYS A 156 -26.90 9.25 5.01
CA LYS A 156 -27.65 10.38 5.57
C LYS A 156 -27.14 10.80 6.96
N ASP A 157 -26.84 9.82 7.79
CA ASP A 157 -26.54 10.03 9.22
C ASP A 157 -25.02 10.09 9.47
N HIS A 158 -24.23 9.37 8.66
CA HIS A 158 -22.79 9.24 8.85
C HIS A 158 -21.93 9.98 7.82
N GLY A 159 -22.53 10.65 6.84
CA GLY A 159 -21.78 11.39 5.83
C GLY A 159 -21.08 10.48 4.82
N SER A 160 -19.77 10.64 4.59
CA SER A 160 -19.02 9.84 3.60
C SER A 160 -17.60 9.45 4.03
N PHE A 161 -17.23 9.67 5.30
CA PHE A 161 -15.93 9.28 5.84
C PHE A 161 -15.92 7.83 6.32
N PHE A 162 -16.23 6.91 5.41
CA PHE A 162 -16.17 5.47 5.66
C PHE A 162 -15.58 4.73 4.47
N VAL A 163 -14.97 3.57 4.75
CA VAL A 163 -14.63 2.58 3.73
C VAL A 163 -15.78 1.58 3.59
N ILE A 164 -15.90 0.99 2.40
CA ILE A 164 -16.96 0.02 2.08
C ILE A 164 -16.35 -1.37 2.05
N GLY A 165 -17.01 -2.32 2.74
CA GLY A 165 -16.69 -3.74 2.67
C GLY A 165 -17.87 -4.54 2.15
N HIS A 166 -17.57 -5.71 1.57
CA HIS A 166 -18.58 -6.66 1.11
C HIS A 166 -18.29 -8.07 1.61
N LEU A 167 -19.33 -8.75 2.08
CA LEU A 167 -19.30 -10.18 2.38
C LEU A 167 -20.26 -10.87 1.42
N PHE A 168 -19.69 -11.64 0.48
CA PHE A 168 -20.45 -12.44 -0.47
C PHE A 168 -20.77 -13.78 0.19
N ILE A 169 -22.02 -14.22 0.09
CA ILE A 169 -22.53 -15.40 0.81
C ILE A 169 -23.37 -16.27 -0.15
N ASP A 170 -23.25 -17.60 -0.05
CA ASP A 170 -23.92 -18.57 -0.94
C ASP A 170 -25.33 -19.01 -0.49
N ILE A 171 -25.82 -18.45 0.60
CA ILE A 171 -27.18 -18.61 1.11
C ILE A 171 -28.01 -17.34 0.90
N GLU A 172 -29.32 -17.51 0.80
CA GLU A 172 -30.26 -16.42 0.63
C GLU A 172 -30.57 -15.77 1.99
N LEU A 173 -30.32 -14.47 2.08
CA LEU A 173 -30.64 -13.64 3.23
C LEU A 173 -31.78 -12.68 2.87
N ASP A 174 -32.53 -12.23 3.88
CA ASP A 174 -33.61 -11.28 3.65
C ASP A 174 -33.02 -9.93 3.22
N SER A 175 -33.36 -9.51 2.00
CA SER A 175 -32.87 -8.25 1.44
C SER A 175 -33.31 -7.05 2.28
N THR A 176 -32.39 -6.10 2.50
CA THR A 176 -32.68 -4.80 3.11
C THR A 176 -32.67 -3.67 2.09
N GLN A 177 -32.64 -4.01 0.81
CA GLN A 177 -32.58 -3.07 -0.29
C GLN A 177 -33.71 -2.04 -0.18
N GLN A 178 -33.31 -0.77 -0.04
CA GLN A 178 -34.22 0.35 -0.02
C GLN A 178 -33.64 1.48 -0.86
N HIS A 179 -34.48 2.13 -1.66
CA HIS A 179 -34.06 3.30 -2.40
C HIS A 179 -33.89 4.49 -1.46
N GLN A 180 -32.66 5.00 -1.36
CA GLN A 180 -32.36 6.26 -0.70
C GLN A 180 -32.49 7.40 -1.71
N ALA A 181 -33.26 8.43 -1.35
CA ALA A 181 -33.39 9.62 -2.17
C ALA A 181 -32.03 10.34 -2.29
N ASP A 182 -31.77 10.92 -3.46
CA ASP A 182 -30.60 11.78 -3.64
C ASP A 182 -30.84 13.14 -2.98
N LEU A 183 -30.13 13.39 -1.88
CA LEU A 183 -30.24 14.63 -1.10
C LEU A 183 -29.23 15.70 -1.53
N CYS A 184 -28.55 15.54 -2.67
CA CYS A 184 -27.70 16.61 -3.22
C CYS A 184 -28.51 17.81 -3.70
N LEU A 185 -29.73 17.59 -4.21
CA LEU A 185 -30.63 18.62 -4.73
C LEU A 185 -29.91 19.62 -5.65
N ASP A 186 -30.00 20.92 -5.39
CA ASP A 186 -29.34 22.01 -6.11
C ASP A 186 -27.88 22.27 -5.66
N CYS A 187 -27.41 21.59 -4.61
CA CYS A 187 -26.08 21.79 -4.05
C CYS A 187 -24.99 21.45 -5.07
N ASN A 188 -23.99 22.32 -5.22
CA ASN A 188 -22.84 22.12 -6.11
C ASN A 188 -21.50 22.43 -5.41
N LYS A 189 -21.44 22.33 -4.08
CA LYS A 189 -20.23 22.70 -3.30
C LYS A 189 -18.99 21.90 -3.70
N CYS A 190 -19.11 20.59 -3.86
CA CYS A 190 -18.00 19.71 -4.25
C CYS A 190 -17.47 20.02 -5.66
N ILE A 191 -18.36 20.27 -6.62
CA ILE A 191 -18.04 20.69 -7.99
C ILE A 191 -17.27 22.01 -7.96
N LYS A 192 -17.81 23.03 -7.27
CA LYS A 192 -17.17 24.35 -7.15
C LYS A 192 -15.82 24.33 -6.43
N ALA A 193 -15.66 23.44 -5.45
CA ALA A 193 -14.43 23.35 -4.66
C ALA A 193 -13.31 22.54 -5.35
N CYS A 194 -13.65 21.69 -6.33
CA CYS A 194 -12.68 20.84 -7.01
C CYS A 194 -11.63 21.69 -7.75
N PRO A 195 -10.35 21.67 -7.35
CA PRO A 195 -9.36 22.64 -7.85
C PRO A 195 -8.99 22.44 -9.33
N THR A 196 -9.22 21.23 -9.83
CA THR A 196 -8.79 20.74 -11.15
C THR A 196 -9.95 20.50 -12.10
N ASN A 197 -11.19 20.79 -11.68
CA ASN A 197 -12.40 20.53 -12.44
C ASN A 197 -12.58 19.06 -12.85
N ALA A 198 -12.07 18.13 -12.02
CA ALA A 198 -12.33 16.69 -12.18
C ALA A 198 -13.82 16.36 -12.05
N LEU A 199 -14.54 17.14 -11.24
CA LEU A 199 -15.99 17.09 -11.06
C LEU A 199 -16.66 18.24 -11.83
N HIS A 200 -16.58 18.23 -13.17
CA HIS A 200 -17.17 19.30 -14.00
C HIS A 200 -18.66 19.09 -14.28
N THR A 201 -19.12 17.83 -14.29
CA THR A 201 -20.52 17.45 -14.49
C THR A 201 -20.99 16.64 -13.28
N ALA A 202 -22.19 16.94 -12.77
CA ALA A 202 -22.75 16.21 -11.65
C ALA A 202 -22.77 14.69 -11.91
N TYR A 203 -22.38 13.91 -10.91
CA TYR A 203 -22.33 12.43 -10.95
C TYR A 203 -21.30 11.84 -11.94
N GLN A 204 -20.43 12.67 -12.52
CA GLN A 204 -19.37 12.24 -13.40
C GLN A 204 -18.03 12.80 -12.93
N ILE A 205 -17.04 11.91 -12.86
CA ILE A 205 -15.66 12.28 -12.54
C ILE A 205 -14.77 12.02 -13.74
N ASP A 206 -13.94 12.98 -14.09
CA ASP A 206 -12.79 12.76 -14.96
C ASP A 206 -11.59 12.43 -14.06
N ALA A 207 -11.29 11.14 -13.89
CA ALA A 207 -10.25 10.72 -12.95
C ALA A 207 -8.87 11.22 -13.39
N THR A 208 -8.64 11.43 -14.70
CA THR A 208 -7.40 12.02 -15.22
C THR A 208 -7.11 13.40 -14.62
N LYS A 209 -8.12 14.13 -14.16
CA LYS A 209 -7.96 15.43 -13.50
C LYS A 209 -8.05 15.34 -11.98
N CYS A 210 -8.42 14.19 -11.42
CA CYS A 210 -8.60 14.05 -9.98
C CYS A 210 -7.25 14.06 -9.25
N LEU A 211 -7.10 14.90 -8.23
CA LEU A 211 -5.88 14.94 -7.41
C LEU A 211 -5.58 13.59 -6.75
N SER A 212 -6.60 12.80 -6.41
CA SER A 212 -6.43 11.47 -5.85
C SER A 212 -5.78 10.52 -6.86
N TYR A 213 -6.31 10.44 -8.08
CA TYR A 213 -5.69 9.68 -9.18
C TYR A 213 -4.28 10.19 -9.48
N GLN A 214 -4.08 11.51 -9.54
CA GLN A 214 -2.79 12.09 -9.89
C GLN A 214 -1.70 11.83 -8.85
N SER A 215 -2.05 11.76 -7.57
CA SER A 215 -1.12 11.40 -6.51
C SER A 215 -0.91 9.89 -6.41
N ILE A 216 -1.96 9.08 -6.54
CA ILE A 216 -1.86 7.65 -6.24
C ILE A 216 -1.55 6.84 -7.50
N GLU A 217 -2.34 7.00 -8.56
CA GLU A 217 -2.39 6.07 -9.69
C GLU A 217 -1.58 6.54 -10.89
N ASN A 218 -1.50 7.85 -11.13
CA ASN A 218 -0.68 8.36 -12.23
C ASN A 218 0.81 8.20 -11.88
N LYS A 219 1.46 7.19 -12.44
CA LYS A 219 2.88 6.91 -12.18
C LYS A 219 3.85 7.69 -13.07
N CYS A 220 3.36 8.64 -13.89
CA CYS A 220 4.20 9.48 -14.74
C CYS A 220 4.95 10.53 -13.92
N ALA A 221 6.16 10.86 -14.39
CA ALA A 221 6.97 11.94 -13.83
C ALA A 221 6.29 13.30 -14.09
N GLU A 222 5.86 13.54 -15.32
CA GLU A 222 5.06 14.70 -15.70
C GLU A 222 3.59 14.48 -15.33
N LYS A 223 3.00 15.47 -14.68
CA LYS A 223 1.59 15.49 -14.31
C LYS A 223 0.86 16.47 -15.20
N ASP A 224 -0.31 16.08 -15.69
CA ASP A 224 -1.18 16.93 -16.52
C ASP A 224 -1.85 18.07 -15.72
N ILE A 225 -1.42 18.29 -14.47
CA ILE A 225 -1.99 19.25 -13.54
C ILE A 225 -0.87 20.15 -13.00
N ALA A 226 -1.07 21.46 -13.14
CA ALA A 226 -0.13 22.44 -12.61
C ALA A 226 0.10 22.23 -11.09
N PRO A 227 1.36 22.25 -10.62
CA PRO A 227 1.72 21.92 -9.23
C PRO A 227 0.94 22.71 -8.18
N ASN A 228 0.68 24.00 -8.45
CA ASN A 228 -0.08 24.88 -7.58
C ASN A 228 -1.52 24.38 -7.32
N LYS A 229 -2.12 23.62 -8.25
CA LYS A 229 -3.46 23.03 -8.10
C LYS A 229 -3.51 21.89 -7.09
N PHE A 230 -2.38 21.25 -6.77
CA PHE A 230 -2.33 20.21 -5.75
C PHE A 230 -2.57 20.76 -4.35
N ARG A 231 -2.39 22.07 -4.09
CA ARG A 231 -2.69 22.69 -2.78
C ARG A 231 -2.10 21.90 -1.59
N ASN A 232 -0.85 21.46 -1.74
CA ASN A 232 -0.08 20.61 -0.82
C ASN A 232 -0.62 19.16 -0.63
N TRP A 233 -1.62 18.69 -1.39
CA TRP A 233 -2.03 17.29 -1.39
C TRP A 233 -0.94 16.42 -2.02
N ILE A 234 -0.41 15.48 -1.24
CA ILE A 234 0.66 14.56 -1.67
C ILE A 234 0.18 13.12 -1.81
N PHE A 235 -0.94 12.76 -1.18
CA PHE A 235 -1.54 11.43 -1.27
C PHE A 235 -3.05 11.52 -1.06
N GLY A 236 -3.82 11.16 -2.08
CA GLY A 236 -5.28 11.27 -2.06
C GLY A 236 -5.78 12.72 -2.06
N CYS A 237 -7.10 12.91 -1.93
CA CYS A 237 -7.73 14.23 -1.83
C CYS A 237 -9.13 14.14 -1.21
N ASP A 238 -9.37 14.88 -0.12
CA ASP A 238 -10.68 14.90 0.56
C ASP A 238 -11.51 16.15 0.25
N ILE A 239 -11.06 17.07 -0.62
CA ILE A 239 -11.70 18.39 -0.81
C ILE A 239 -13.20 18.24 -1.11
N CYS A 240 -13.59 17.31 -1.97
CA CYS A 240 -14.99 17.13 -2.37
C CYS A 240 -15.87 16.50 -1.27
N GLN A 241 -15.26 15.84 -0.28
CA GLN A 241 -15.90 15.33 0.92
C GLN A 241 -15.93 16.40 2.01
N ASP A 242 -14.83 17.11 2.26
CA ASP A 242 -14.69 18.14 3.30
C ASP A 242 -15.69 19.29 3.13
N VAL A 243 -16.04 19.64 1.88
CA VAL A 243 -17.05 20.68 1.61
C VAL A 243 -18.49 20.16 1.57
N CYS A 244 -18.69 18.85 1.67
CA CYS A 244 -20.01 18.24 1.59
C CYS A 244 -20.82 18.57 2.86
N PRO A 245 -22.08 19.08 2.75
CA PRO A 245 -22.90 19.39 3.90
C PRO A 245 -23.15 18.20 4.86
N PHE A 246 -23.19 16.98 4.33
CA PHE A 246 -23.36 15.75 5.12
C PHE A 246 -22.11 15.38 5.94
N ASN A 247 -20.98 16.04 5.71
CA ASN A 247 -19.74 15.88 6.47
C ASN A 247 -19.45 17.10 7.37
N LYS A 248 -20.47 17.91 7.74
CA LYS A 248 -20.24 19.12 8.54
C LYS A 248 -19.71 18.78 9.95
N ASN A 249 -20.27 17.75 10.59
CA ASN A 249 -19.93 17.33 11.96
C ASN A 249 -19.73 15.80 12.02
N PRO A 250 -18.68 15.25 11.37
CA PRO A 250 -18.45 13.82 11.37
C PRO A 250 -17.98 13.35 12.74
N GLU A 251 -18.50 12.21 13.17
CA GLU A 251 -18.05 11.54 14.39
C GLU A 251 -16.70 10.87 14.15
N PRO A 252 -15.73 10.99 15.08
CA PRO A 252 -14.49 10.24 15.03
C PRO A 252 -14.71 8.72 14.99
N THR A 253 -13.81 8.03 14.32
CA THR A 253 -13.74 6.58 14.33
C THR A 253 -13.45 6.05 15.73
N LYS A 254 -13.94 4.84 15.99
CA LYS A 254 -13.62 4.06 17.19
C LYS A 254 -12.58 2.96 16.89
N GLU A 255 -12.07 2.94 15.66
CA GLU A 255 -11.12 1.93 15.20
C GLU A 255 -9.69 2.43 15.36
N ASP A 256 -8.97 1.91 16.36
CA ASP A 256 -7.59 2.29 16.67
C ASP A 256 -6.66 2.12 15.47
N GLY A 257 -6.94 1.16 14.58
CA GLY A 257 -6.19 0.94 13.36
C GLY A 257 -6.16 2.14 12.40
N PHE A 258 -7.11 3.07 12.51
CA PHE A 258 -7.19 4.26 11.65
C PHE A 258 -6.61 5.53 12.27
N GLU A 259 -6.14 5.48 13.52
CA GLU A 259 -5.48 6.62 14.13
C GLU A 259 -4.18 6.96 13.40
N ALA A 260 -3.93 8.26 13.26
CA ALA A 260 -2.81 8.76 12.47
C ALA A 260 -1.48 8.37 13.11
N HIS A 261 -0.59 7.79 12.30
CA HIS A 261 0.76 7.48 12.76
C HIS A 261 1.48 8.76 13.23
N PRO A 262 2.15 8.80 14.40
CA PRO A 262 2.74 10.02 14.96
C PRO A 262 3.64 10.80 13.98
N LYS A 263 4.46 10.08 13.20
CA LYS A 263 5.35 10.66 12.17
C LYS A 263 4.61 11.50 11.11
N LEU A 264 3.31 11.28 10.88
CA LEU A 264 2.54 12.12 9.95
C LEU A 264 2.40 13.55 10.46
N PHE A 265 2.33 13.77 11.78
CA PHE A 265 2.20 15.11 12.36
C PHE A 265 3.47 15.97 12.22
N ASP A 266 4.61 15.33 11.94
CA ASP A 266 5.90 15.99 11.74
C ASP A 266 6.15 16.40 10.28
N LEU A 267 5.22 16.09 9.37
CA LEU A 267 5.29 16.48 7.95
C LEU A 267 5.06 17.99 7.75
N ARG A 268 6.11 18.79 8.01
CA ARG A 268 6.10 20.25 7.80
C ARG A 268 6.72 20.64 6.45
N LYS A 269 6.14 21.65 5.82
CA LYS A 269 6.72 22.44 4.73
C LYS A 269 7.83 23.29 5.39
N LYS A 270 9.10 22.91 5.22
CA LYS A 270 10.23 23.78 5.61
C LYS A 270 10.01 25.17 4.96
N LYS A 271 10.23 26.24 5.72
CA LYS A 271 10.03 27.64 5.31
C LYS A 271 11.14 28.05 4.32
N TYR A 272 11.06 27.64 3.07
CA TYR A 272 11.88 28.22 1.98
C TYR A 272 11.15 29.43 1.39
N LEU A 273 11.06 30.50 2.18
CA LEU A 273 10.55 31.79 1.72
C LEU A 273 11.44 32.93 2.23
N SER A 274 12.69 32.92 1.81
CA SER A 274 13.53 34.10 1.64
C SER A 274 14.72 33.69 0.80
N LEU A 275 15.15 34.56 -0.12
CA LEU A 275 16.21 34.35 -1.13
C LEU A 275 15.70 33.91 -2.52
N HIS A 276 14.66 34.58 -3.01
CA HIS A 276 14.62 34.92 -4.43
C HIS A 276 15.10 36.36 -4.62
N THR A 277 16.41 36.52 -4.73
CA THR A 277 17.02 37.48 -5.65
C THR A 277 17.85 36.64 -6.61
N PHE A 278 17.22 36.23 -7.72
CA PHE A 278 17.92 35.62 -8.83
C PHE A 278 18.83 36.69 -9.45
N SER A 279 20.15 36.49 -9.30
CA SER A 279 21.14 37.02 -10.23
C SER A 279 21.78 35.83 -10.93
N ASN A 280 21.60 35.78 -12.24
CA ASN A 280 22.40 34.97 -13.16
C ASN A 280 23.88 35.11 -12.85
N THR A 281 24.62 34.01 -12.62
CA THR A 281 26.00 33.72 -13.09
C THR A 281 26.57 32.49 -12.36
N MET A 282 27.61 31.90 -12.96
CA MET A 282 28.28 30.60 -12.73
C MET A 282 28.84 30.28 -11.31
N GLU A 283 28.29 30.77 -10.20
CA GLU A 283 28.98 30.72 -8.90
C GLU A 283 28.44 29.76 -7.81
N ASN A 284 27.34 29.03 -8.01
CA ASN A 284 26.84 28.12 -6.96
C ASN A 284 27.11 26.64 -7.28
N ARG A 285 28.33 26.17 -6.97
CA ARG A 285 28.63 24.72 -6.88
C ARG A 285 28.28 24.21 -5.48
N HIS A 286 27.70 23.01 -5.39
CA HIS A 286 27.27 22.42 -4.12
C HIS A 286 28.44 21.76 -3.39
N LYS A 287 28.71 22.20 -2.16
CA LYS A 287 29.79 21.64 -1.34
C LYS A 287 29.49 20.17 -1.06
N THR A 288 30.40 19.29 -1.43
CA THR A 288 30.21 17.85 -1.41
C THR A 288 31.32 17.18 -0.60
N LEU A 289 30.96 16.23 0.26
CA LEU A 289 31.91 15.34 0.92
C LEU A 289 31.76 13.89 0.40
N VAL A 290 32.85 13.13 0.45
CA VAL A 290 32.85 11.67 0.28
C VAL A 290 33.41 11.04 1.53
N LEU A 291 32.65 10.18 2.20
CA LEU A 291 33.01 9.56 3.47
C LEU A 291 32.97 8.04 3.26
N ASP A 292 34.12 7.41 3.09
CA ASP A 292 34.21 5.97 2.79
C ASP A 292 35.61 5.48 3.20
N ASP A 293 35.69 4.32 3.86
CA ASP A 293 36.96 3.73 4.26
C ASP A 293 37.67 3.01 3.10
N ASP A 294 36.95 2.69 2.03
CA ASP A 294 37.48 2.15 0.79
C ASP A 294 38.07 3.26 -0.09
N ARG A 295 39.40 3.34 -0.08
CA ARG A 295 40.16 4.30 -0.88
C ARG A 295 39.88 4.22 -2.38
N GLN A 296 39.55 3.04 -2.93
CA GLN A 296 39.25 2.92 -4.36
C GLN A 296 37.91 3.58 -4.69
N VAL A 297 36.93 3.48 -3.79
CA VAL A 297 35.64 4.14 -3.90
C VAL A 297 35.79 5.66 -3.81
N CYS A 298 36.58 6.15 -2.84
CA CYS A 298 36.89 7.57 -2.73
C CYS A 298 37.50 8.13 -4.03
N ILE A 299 38.51 7.45 -4.58
CA ILE A 299 39.20 7.86 -5.81
C ILE A 299 38.24 7.87 -7.01
N LEU A 300 37.35 6.88 -7.10
CA LEU A 300 36.36 6.83 -8.17
C LEU A 300 35.40 8.02 -8.10
N LEU A 301 34.82 8.29 -6.93
CA LEU A 301 33.88 9.39 -6.73
C LEU A 301 34.55 10.76 -6.88
N GLU A 302 35.76 10.92 -6.35
CA GLU A 302 36.57 12.12 -6.56
C GLU A 302 36.78 12.40 -8.06
N ASN A 303 37.17 11.37 -8.83
CA ASN A 303 37.33 11.51 -10.28
C ASN A 303 36.03 11.85 -11.01
N LEU A 304 34.90 11.25 -10.61
CA LEU A 304 33.60 11.54 -11.21
C LEU A 304 33.15 12.97 -10.89
N ILE A 305 33.26 13.39 -9.63
CA ILE A 305 32.86 14.72 -9.16
C ILE A 305 33.72 15.80 -9.85
N THR A 306 35.04 15.66 -9.79
CA THR A 306 35.95 16.69 -10.31
C THR A 306 35.95 16.79 -11.83
N LYS A 307 35.77 15.69 -12.57
CA LYS A 307 35.88 15.68 -14.04
C LYS A 307 34.56 15.72 -14.78
N LYS A 308 33.45 15.30 -14.16
CA LYS A 308 32.18 15.05 -14.87
C LYS A 308 30.94 15.68 -14.24
N LEU A 309 31.03 16.24 -13.03
CA LEU A 309 29.90 16.86 -12.31
C LEU A 309 30.22 18.32 -11.94
N PRO A 310 30.17 19.26 -12.89
CA PRO A 310 30.55 20.66 -12.66
C PRO A 310 29.74 21.36 -11.57
N GLU A 311 28.52 20.90 -11.30
CA GLU A 311 27.60 21.41 -10.29
C GLU A 311 27.99 21.09 -8.84
N LEU A 312 28.90 20.13 -8.62
CA LEU A 312 29.39 19.75 -7.30
C LEU A 312 30.81 20.26 -7.06
N ASP A 313 31.11 20.68 -5.84
CA ASP A 313 32.44 21.06 -5.38
C ASP A 313 32.90 20.11 -4.26
N LEU A 314 33.91 19.27 -4.51
CA LEU A 314 34.38 18.30 -3.52
C LEU A 314 35.26 19.02 -2.48
N VAL A 315 34.75 19.17 -1.26
CA VAL A 315 35.40 19.94 -0.18
C VAL A 315 36.15 19.08 0.85
N GLY A 316 36.10 17.75 0.71
CA GLY A 316 36.84 16.84 1.58
C GLY A 316 36.46 15.37 1.42
N ILE A 317 37.35 14.50 1.93
CA ILE A 317 37.16 13.06 1.99
C ILE A 317 37.44 12.57 3.41
N GLY A 318 36.49 11.84 4.01
CA GLY A 318 36.63 11.20 5.32
C GLY A 318 36.78 9.69 5.16
N MET A 319 37.60 9.05 6.00
CA MET A 319 37.84 7.60 5.93
C MET A 319 37.44 6.84 7.20
N ASP A 320 37.05 7.57 8.24
CA ASP A 320 36.61 7.05 9.54
C ASP A 320 35.54 7.98 10.15
N VAL A 321 34.80 7.51 11.15
CA VAL A 321 33.71 8.26 11.79
C VAL A 321 34.22 9.58 12.38
N ALA A 322 35.34 9.52 13.11
CA ALA A 322 35.88 10.67 13.82
C ALA A 322 36.33 11.82 12.88
N SER A 323 36.97 11.51 11.76
CA SER A 323 37.37 12.47 10.72
C SER A 323 36.17 13.00 9.95
N SER A 324 35.17 12.15 9.70
CA SER A 324 33.95 12.50 8.99
C SER A 324 33.10 13.54 9.73
N ILE A 325 32.89 13.37 11.04
CA ILE A 325 32.18 14.35 11.88
C ILE A 325 32.88 15.70 11.84
N LYS A 326 34.22 15.72 12.00
CA LYS A 326 35.01 16.95 11.95
C LYS A 326 34.89 17.66 10.59
N LEU A 327 34.87 16.89 9.49
CA LEU A 327 34.71 17.44 8.14
C LEU A 327 33.33 18.05 7.95
N ILE A 328 32.26 17.36 8.33
CA ILE A 328 30.88 17.87 8.22
C ILE A 328 30.72 19.18 8.98
N GLU A 329 31.16 19.24 10.24
CA GLU A 329 31.09 20.44 11.08
C GLU A 329 31.89 21.61 10.49
N LYS A 330 33.09 21.32 9.97
CA LYS A 330 33.99 22.33 9.43
C LYS A 330 33.50 22.88 8.09
N THR A 331 33.05 22.02 7.19
CA THR A 331 32.77 22.40 5.79
C THR A 331 31.32 22.78 5.55
N GLN A 332 30.40 22.31 6.41
CA GLN A 332 28.95 22.47 6.28
C GLN A 332 28.49 22.17 4.84
N PRO A 333 28.61 20.91 4.40
CA PRO A 333 28.36 20.53 3.01
C PRO A 333 26.88 20.69 2.63
N ASP A 334 26.60 20.74 1.33
CA ASP A 334 25.25 20.58 0.78
C ASP A 334 24.90 19.10 0.51
N LEU A 335 25.90 18.28 0.16
CA LEU A 335 25.74 16.87 -0.21
C LEU A 335 26.86 16.01 0.43
N VAL A 336 26.50 14.83 0.89
CA VAL A 336 27.47 13.87 1.44
C VAL A 336 27.24 12.49 0.83
N PHE A 337 28.25 11.97 0.15
CA PHE A 337 28.33 10.55 -0.18
C PHE A 337 28.92 9.81 1.03
N MET A 338 28.20 8.85 1.62
CA MET A 338 28.59 8.28 2.92
C MET A 338 28.49 6.75 2.92
N ASP A 339 29.58 6.03 3.15
CA ASP A 339 29.51 4.60 3.43
C ASP A 339 28.75 4.34 4.74
N ILE A 340 28.11 3.19 4.82
CA ILE A 340 27.44 2.80 6.07
C ILE A 340 28.44 2.15 7.02
N GLY A 341 29.39 1.37 6.50
CA GLY A 341 30.44 0.75 7.30
C GLY A 341 31.63 1.69 7.44
N PHE A 342 32.10 1.87 8.67
CA PHE A 342 33.40 2.48 8.94
C PHE A 342 34.20 1.58 9.90
N PRO A 343 35.53 1.66 9.92
CA PRO A 343 36.37 0.85 10.82
C PRO A 343 36.09 1.09 12.31
N ASP A 344 35.64 2.29 12.67
CA ASP A 344 35.44 2.78 14.04
C ASP A 344 33.97 3.02 14.40
N GLY A 345 33.02 2.62 13.54
CA GLY A 345 31.58 2.78 13.77
C GLY A 345 30.75 2.60 12.50
N ASP A 346 29.61 3.27 12.45
CA ASP A 346 28.73 3.26 11.27
C ASP A 346 28.34 4.67 10.83
N GLY A 347 27.89 4.82 9.59
CA GLY A 347 27.49 6.10 9.01
C GLY A 347 26.33 6.78 9.76
N PHE A 348 25.50 6.02 10.49
CA PHE A 348 24.42 6.58 11.31
C PHE A 348 24.97 7.26 12.55
N SER A 349 26.00 6.69 13.16
CA SER A 349 26.68 7.30 14.29
C SER A 349 27.30 8.66 13.94
N ILE A 350 27.73 8.87 12.68
CA ILE A 350 28.17 10.18 12.19
C ILE A 350 27.01 11.17 12.19
N ILE A 351 25.84 10.78 11.67
CA ILE A 351 24.65 11.63 11.62
C ILE A 351 24.17 12.00 13.03
N ASP A 352 24.10 11.02 13.93
CA ASP A 352 23.61 11.22 15.30
C ASP A 352 24.53 12.12 16.14
N GLN A 353 25.82 12.16 15.82
CA GLN A 353 26.83 12.93 16.56
C GLN A 353 27.13 14.30 15.95
N CYS A 354 26.69 14.58 14.71
CA CYS A 354 26.84 15.89 14.10
C CYS A 354 25.79 16.88 14.62
N SER A 355 26.22 18.09 14.95
CA SER A 355 25.38 19.24 15.28
C SER A 355 24.81 19.90 14.01
N TYR A 356 25.59 19.92 12.93
CA TYR A 356 25.10 20.35 11.61
C TYR A 356 24.47 19.18 10.86
N THR A 357 23.24 19.36 10.35
CA THR A 357 22.49 18.29 9.66
C THR A 357 21.76 18.78 8.39
N ASP A 358 22.07 19.98 7.90
CA ASP A 358 21.38 20.58 6.72
C ASP A 358 22.08 20.24 5.41
N TYR A 359 22.33 18.94 5.19
CA TYR A 359 22.91 18.36 3.98
C TYR A 359 22.10 17.15 3.53
N GLU A 360 22.09 16.88 2.22
CA GLU A 360 21.53 15.62 1.70
C GLU A 360 22.60 14.51 1.83
N VAL A 361 22.17 13.28 2.13
CA VAL A 361 23.06 12.12 2.16
C VAL A 361 22.69 11.13 1.06
N ILE A 362 23.70 10.72 0.30
CA ILE A 362 23.66 9.56 -0.58
C ILE A 362 24.51 8.48 0.08
N PHE A 363 23.87 7.45 0.61
CA PHE A 363 24.59 6.35 1.21
C PHE A 363 25.25 5.47 0.15
N ILE A 364 26.47 5.03 0.44
CA ILE A 364 27.18 4.01 -0.29
C ILE A 364 27.15 2.77 0.59
N THR A 365 26.96 1.58 0.03
CA THR A 365 26.96 0.37 0.85
C THR A 365 27.43 -0.86 0.09
N SER A 366 28.18 -1.71 0.79
CA SER A 366 28.53 -3.08 0.41
C SER A 366 27.57 -4.12 1.03
N HIS A 367 26.70 -3.73 1.96
CA HIS A 367 25.94 -4.63 2.83
C HIS A 367 24.42 -4.33 2.85
N ASN A 368 23.62 -5.35 2.49
CA ASN A 368 22.15 -5.28 2.45
C ASN A 368 21.50 -5.10 3.83
N GLU A 369 22.18 -5.43 4.92
CA GLU A 369 21.60 -5.50 6.27
C GLU A 369 21.40 -4.11 6.93
N PHE A 370 22.19 -3.11 6.58
CA PHE A 370 22.06 -1.75 7.16
C PHE A 370 21.11 -0.82 6.39
N ALA A 371 20.77 -1.16 5.14
CA ALA A 371 19.68 -0.50 4.42
C ALA A 371 18.39 -0.55 5.27
N MET A 372 18.19 -1.60 6.06
CA MET A 372 17.04 -1.79 6.95
C MET A 372 16.98 -0.81 8.14
N LYS A 373 18.11 -0.41 8.74
CA LYS A 373 18.14 0.58 9.85
C LYS A 373 17.91 2.01 9.35
N ALA A 374 18.34 2.30 8.14
CA ALA A 374 18.23 3.63 7.54
C ALA A 374 16.79 4.05 7.17
N PHE A 375 15.87 3.09 7.08
CA PHE A 375 14.45 3.37 6.91
C PHE A 375 13.83 4.09 8.12
N GLU A 376 14.49 4.11 9.28
CA GLU A 376 14.02 4.88 10.44
C GLU A 376 14.08 6.40 10.18
N TYR A 377 15.01 6.87 9.34
CA TYR A 377 15.21 8.28 8.98
C TYR A 377 14.47 8.75 7.70
N SER A 378 13.67 7.87 7.07
CA SER A 378 12.59 8.21 6.12
C SER A 378 12.92 9.04 4.85
N ALA A 379 14.18 9.35 4.52
CA ALA A 379 14.51 10.01 3.23
C ALA A 379 16.00 9.92 2.86
N LEU A 380 16.51 8.80 2.33
CA LEU A 380 17.92 8.72 1.94
C LEU A 380 18.11 7.90 0.65
N HIS A 381 18.94 8.40 -0.28
CA HIS A 381 19.26 7.75 -1.56
C HIS A 381 20.47 6.80 -1.39
N TYR A 382 20.54 5.68 -2.13
CA TYR A 382 21.61 4.68 -1.99
C TYR A 382 22.33 4.40 -3.31
N LEU A 383 23.64 4.13 -3.23
CA LEU A 383 24.50 3.58 -4.26
C LEU A 383 25.09 2.26 -3.77
N LYS A 384 24.99 1.20 -4.57
CA LYS A 384 25.60 -0.09 -4.23
C LYS A 384 27.05 -0.11 -4.69
N LYS A 385 27.95 -0.65 -3.87
CA LYS A 385 29.29 -1.06 -4.31
C LYS A 385 29.14 -2.37 -5.12
N PRO A 386 29.81 -2.55 -6.28
CA PRO A 386 30.69 -1.60 -6.95
C PRO A 386 29.92 -0.41 -7.56
N ILE A 387 30.44 0.80 -7.36
CA ILE A 387 29.74 2.02 -7.76
C ILE A 387 29.67 2.12 -9.28
N ASN A 388 28.44 2.18 -9.80
CA ASN A 388 28.16 2.43 -11.19
C ASN A 388 28.12 3.95 -11.45
N PRO A 389 29.01 4.51 -12.31
CA PRO A 389 29.03 5.94 -12.62
C PRO A 389 27.67 6.50 -13.07
N LYS A 390 26.87 5.72 -13.80
CA LYS A 390 25.54 6.14 -14.27
C LYS A 390 24.60 6.41 -13.10
N GLU A 391 24.63 5.59 -12.06
CA GLU A 391 23.79 5.75 -10.87
C GLU A 391 24.19 6.98 -10.04
N VAL A 392 25.49 7.32 -10.04
CA VAL A 392 26.00 8.57 -9.44
C VAL A 392 25.43 9.77 -10.18
N PHE A 393 25.49 9.79 -11.52
CA PHE A 393 24.90 10.89 -12.32
C PHE A 393 23.41 11.06 -12.03
N GLU A 394 22.64 9.96 -12.04
CA GLU A 394 21.21 10.03 -11.75
C GLU A 394 20.92 10.48 -10.31
N ALA A 395 21.76 10.11 -9.34
CA ALA A 395 21.59 10.55 -7.95
C ALA A 395 21.90 12.04 -7.77
N VAL A 396 22.92 12.55 -8.47
CA VAL A 396 23.28 13.97 -8.46
C VAL A 396 22.27 14.80 -9.23
N GLU A 397 21.81 14.33 -10.39
CA GLU A 397 20.73 14.96 -11.16
C GLU A 397 19.45 15.06 -10.32
N ARG A 398 19.13 14.03 -9.52
CA ARG A 398 18.03 14.09 -8.53
C ARG A 398 18.29 15.16 -7.47
N PHE A 399 19.48 15.19 -6.89
CA PHE A 399 19.86 16.18 -5.88
C PHE A 399 19.78 17.62 -6.40
N THR A 400 20.20 17.86 -7.64
CA THR A 400 20.17 19.21 -8.26
C THR A 400 18.77 19.57 -8.77
N SER A 401 18.01 18.62 -9.30
CA SER A 401 16.61 18.84 -9.71
C SER A 401 15.66 19.06 -8.53
N ILE A 402 15.97 18.51 -7.35
CA ILE A 402 15.28 18.84 -6.08
C ILE A 402 15.36 20.35 -5.77
N LYS A 403 16.40 21.06 -6.24
CA LYS A 403 16.56 22.52 -6.04
C LYS A 403 15.97 23.37 -7.18
N SER A 404 15.62 22.81 -8.35
CA SER A 404 15.21 23.60 -9.54
C SER A 404 13.77 23.45 -10.04
N GLU A 405 13.03 22.35 -9.82
CA GLU A 405 11.56 22.32 -10.05
C GLU A 405 10.87 21.03 -9.51
N ASP A 406 9.70 21.26 -8.91
CA ASP A 406 8.59 20.36 -8.48
C ASP A 406 8.86 19.04 -7.71
N GLU A 407 8.89 19.19 -6.38
CA GLU A 407 8.90 18.19 -5.30
C GLU A 407 7.84 17.05 -5.37
N ILE A 408 6.84 17.09 -6.27
CA ILE A 408 5.70 16.17 -6.28
C ILE A 408 6.07 14.81 -6.88
N SER A 409 6.90 14.79 -7.93
CA SER A 409 7.28 13.57 -8.65
C SER A 409 8.24 12.70 -7.82
N VAL A 410 9.15 13.32 -7.06
CA VAL A 410 10.14 12.65 -6.22
C VAL A 410 9.52 12.08 -4.94
N LYS A 411 8.58 12.80 -4.30
CA LYS A 411 7.85 12.29 -3.10
C LYS A 411 6.93 11.12 -3.41
N LEU A 412 6.25 11.16 -4.57
CA LEU A 412 5.38 10.06 -5.01
C LEU A 412 6.17 8.79 -5.36
N ARG A 413 7.44 8.92 -5.74
CA ARG A 413 8.34 7.78 -5.96
C ARG A 413 8.76 7.16 -4.62
N LYS A 414 9.19 7.99 -3.67
CA LYS A 414 9.57 7.56 -2.30
C LYS A 414 8.44 6.84 -1.54
N ILE A 415 7.18 7.27 -1.69
CA ILE A 415 6.02 6.57 -1.10
C ILE A 415 5.76 5.21 -1.78
N LYS A 416 5.98 5.14 -3.09
CA LYS A 416 5.74 3.93 -3.89
C LYS A 416 6.82 2.86 -3.65
N ASP A 417 8.05 3.28 -3.38
CA ASP A 417 9.17 2.39 -3.06
C ASP A 417 9.08 1.87 -1.62
N ALA A 418 8.50 2.64 -0.68
CA ALA A 418 8.17 2.17 0.67
C ALA A 418 7.04 1.11 0.71
N LEU A 419 6.25 1.00 -0.37
CA LEU A 419 5.15 0.03 -0.52
C LEU A 419 5.58 -1.29 -1.21
N LEU A 420 6.85 -1.41 -1.60
CA LEU A 420 7.41 -2.54 -2.35
C LEU A 420 8.65 -3.10 -1.64
N PHE A 421 8.51 -3.73 -0.47
CA PHE A 421 9.65 -4.42 0.15
C PHE A 421 9.95 -5.76 -0.53
N ASP A 422 11.24 -6.02 -0.79
CA ASP A 422 11.75 -7.08 -1.67
C ASP A 422 11.89 -8.46 -0.99
N GLU A 423 11.85 -8.60 0.35
CA GLU A 423 11.71 -9.92 0.98
C GLU A 423 10.90 -9.88 2.29
N PRO A 424 9.59 -10.23 2.24
CA PRO A 424 8.74 -10.17 3.42
C PRO A 424 9.19 -11.19 4.49
N LYS A 425 9.18 -10.77 5.76
CA LYS A 425 9.46 -11.61 6.94
C LYS A 425 8.16 -11.95 7.66
N LEU A 426 8.07 -13.17 8.19
CA LEU A 426 6.95 -13.68 8.98
C LEU A 426 7.36 -13.83 10.44
N ILE A 427 6.53 -13.31 11.35
CA ILE A 427 6.70 -13.50 12.79
C ILE A 427 5.85 -14.70 13.23
N ILE A 428 6.50 -15.70 13.82
CA ILE A 428 5.88 -16.94 14.28
C ILE A 428 5.95 -17.01 15.81
N PRO A 429 4.80 -16.89 16.50
CA PRO A 429 4.73 -17.17 17.93
C PRO A 429 4.94 -18.67 18.21
N SER A 430 5.85 -18.98 19.13
CA SER A 430 6.19 -20.33 19.60
C SER A 430 6.16 -20.38 21.13
N SER A 431 6.30 -21.57 21.72
CA SER A 431 6.36 -21.76 23.17
C SER A 431 7.56 -21.07 23.84
N GLU A 432 8.63 -20.80 23.08
CA GLU A 432 9.89 -20.22 23.58
C GLU A 432 10.03 -18.71 23.24
N GLY A 433 9.05 -18.13 22.54
CA GLY A 433 9.07 -16.72 22.12
C GLY A 433 8.65 -16.50 20.69
N LEU A 434 9.19 -15.46 20.04
CA LEU A 434 8.88 -15.07 18.67
C LEU A 434 10.03 -15.44 17.73
N ASN A 435 9.73 -16.22 16.69
CA ASN A 435 10.67 -16.50 15.60
C ASN A 435 10.38 -15.56 14.42
N ILE A 436 11.39 -14.86 13.91
CA ILE A 436 11.27 -13.96 12.76
C ILE A 436 12.01 -14.59 11.59
N ILE A 437 11.27 -15.05 10.57
CA ILE A 437 11.84 -15.80 9.44
C ILE A 437 11.54 -15.11 8.11
N LYS A 438 12.38 -15.28 7.09
CA LYS A 438 12.08 -14.76 5.75
C LYS A 438 11.08 -15.70 5.08
N ILE A 439 10.04 -15.15 4.46
CA ILE A 439 9.02 -15.95 3.77
C ILE A 439 9.63 -16.79 2.65
N LYS A 440 10.65 -16.24 1.97
CA LYS A 440 11.37 -16.94 0.90
C LYS A 440 12.21 -18.13 1.38
N ASP A 441 12.45 -18.26 2.70
CA ASP A 441 13.21 -19.38 3.26
C ASP A 441 12.26 -20.51 3.72
N ILE A 442 10.94 -20.29 3.68
CA ILE A 442 9.95 -21.30 4.03
C ILE A 442 9.74 -22.22 2.83
N ILE A 443 10.10 -23.48 2.97
CA ILE A 443 9.85 -24.52 1.96
C ILE A 443 8.40 -24.97 2.00
N ARG A 444 7.93 -25.36 3.19
CA ARG A 444 6.55 -25.81 3.40
C ARG A 444 6.11 -25.67 4.85
N CYS A 445 4.80 -25.74 5.04
CA CYS A 445 4.15 -25.82 6.35
C CYS A 445 3.29 -27.09 6.41
N GLU A 446 3.30 -27.76 7.57
CA GLU A 446 2.54 -28.97 7.81
C GLU A 446 1.60 -28.81 9.03
N ALA A 447 0.37 -29.28 8.90
CA ALA A 447 -0.57 -29.32 10.02
C ALA A 447 -0.25 -30.49 10.96
N SER A 448 -0.12 -30.19 12.25
CA SER A 448 0.04 -31.18 13.33
C SER A 448 -0.94 -30.85 14.45
N ASP A 449 -2.11 -31.49 14.42
CA ASP A 449 -3.23 -31.27 15.34
C ASP A 449 -3.58 -29.78 15.54
N VAL A 450 -3.11 -29.16 16.63
CA VAL A 450 -3.36 -27.75 16.98
C VAL A 450 -2.21 -26.80 16.60
N TYR A 451 -1.10 -27.34 16.10
CA TYR A 451 0.13 -26.60 15.76
C TYR A 451 0.44 -26.66 14.26
N THR A 452 1.29 -25.75 13.81
CA THR A 452 1.84 -25.77 12.45
C THR A 452 3.35 -25.93 12.50
N LEU A 453 3.88 -26.91 11.76
CA LEU A 453 5.31 -27.11 11.60
C LEU A 453 5.78 -26.37 10.35
N PHE A 454 6.77 -25.50 10.50
CA PHE A 454 7.44 -24.81 9.41
C PHE A 454 8.74 -25.53 9.08
N TYR A 455 8.98 -25.78 7.80
CA TYR A 455 10.20 -26.38 7.28
C TYR A 455 10.94 -25.31 6.48
N LEU A 456 12.14 -24.96 6.92
CA LEU A 456 12.94 -23.90 6.32
C LEU A 456 14.06 -24.47 5.43
N ALA A 457 14.58 -23.63 4.54
CA ALA A 457 15.61 -24.00 3.56
C ALA A 457 16.97 -24.36 4.17
N ASP A 458 17.26 -23.89 5.38
CA ASP A 458 18.44 -24.26 6.17
C ASP A 458 18.29 -25.59 6.92
N GLY A 459 17.13 -26.26 6.79
CA GLY A 459 16.80 -27.50 7.49
C GLY A 459 16.16 -27.29 8.87
N THR A 460 16.03 -26.03 9.33
CA THR A 460 15.39 -25.71 10.60
C THR A 460 13.90 -26.05 10.56
N LYS A 461 13.39 -26.64 11.66
CA LYS A 461 11.97 -26.91 11.87
C LYS A 461 11.45 -26.05 13.02
N LEU A 462 10.41 -25.25 12.77
CA LEU A 462 9.80 -24.40 13.79
C LEU A 462 8.37 -24.86 14.10
N ILE A 463 8.01 -24.82 15.38
CA ILE A 463 6.65 -25.11 15.85
C ILE A 463 5.93 -23.79 16.11
N ALA A 464 4.84 -23.59 15.39
CA ALA A 464 3.98 -22.44 15.55
C ALA A 464 2.74 -22.78 16.39
N SER A 465 2.38 -21.88 17.31
CA SER A 465 1.21 -22.03 18.19
C SER A 465 -0.15 -21.84 17.50
N LYS A 466 -0.16 -21.53 16.20
CA LYS A 466 -1.37 -21.34 15.39
C LYS A 466 -1.55 -22.45 14.36
N THR A 467 -2.79 -22.68 13.94
CA THR A 467 -3.16 -23.74 12.97
C THR A 467 -2.75 -23.41 11.54
N LEU A 468 -2.64 -24.45 10.68
CA LEU A 468 -2.23 -24.30 9.29
C LEU A 468 -3.19 -23.40 8.49
N ASN A 469 -4.48 -23.39 8.84
CA ASN A 469 -5.48 -22.53 8.21
C ASN A 469 -5.16 -21.04 8.42
N ASN A 470 -4.62 -20.65 9.57
CA ASN A 470 -4.23 -19.27 9.84
C ASN A 470 -3.07 -18.83 8.94
N TYR A 471 -2.05 -19.69 8.80
CA TYR A 471 -0.91 -19.40 7.94
C TYR A 471 -1.22 -19.49 6.45
N GLN A 472 -2.14 -20.38 6.04
CA GLN A 472 -2.63 -20.41 4.67
C GLN A 472 -3.25 -19.06 4.26
N LYS A 473 -4.09 -18.46 5.12
CA LYS A 473 -4.71 -17.14 4.84
C LYS A 473 -3.66 -16.03 4.72
N LEU A 474 -2.58 -16.11 5.49
CA LEU A 474 -1.49 -15.13 5.47
C LEU A 474 -0.57 -15.27 4.26
N LEU A 475 -0.36 -16.49 3.77
CA LEU A 475 0.67 -16.80 2.77
C LEU A 475 0.12 -17.05 1.35
N SER A 476 -1.20 -17.21 1.18
CA SER A 476 -1.82 -17.57 -0.11
C SER A 476 -1.52 -16.59 -1.25
N ASP A 477 -1.27 -15.33 -0.93
CA ASP A 477 -1.05 -14.27 -1.92
C ASP A 477 0.43 -14.09 -2.29
N ILE A 478 1.33 -14.91 -1.72
CA ILE A 478 2.80 -14.76 -1.87
C ILE A 478 3.46 -16.09 -2.31
N ASN A 479 2.90 -16.73 -3.35
CA ASN A 479 3.41 -17.98 -3.93
C ASN A 479 3.31 -19.24 -3.05
N PHE A 480 2.40 -19.29 -2.07
CA PHE A 480 2.08 -20.52 -1.34
C PHE A 480 0.77 -21.15 -1.82
N VAL A 481 0.75 -22.48 -1.89
CA VAL A 481 -0.43 -23.24 -2.31
C VAL A 481 -0.68 -24.44 -1.41
N ARG A 482 -1.94 -24.63 -0.99
CA ARG A 482 -2.35 -25.78 -0.20
C ARG A 482 -2.72 -26.94 -1.12
N ILE A 483 -1.84 -27.94 -1.17
CA ILE A 483 -1.96 -29.10 -2.06
C ILE A 483 -2.59 -30.32 -1.38
N HIS A 484 -2.58 -30.36 -0.04
CA HIS A 484 -3.18 -31.40 0.79
C HIS A 484 -3.83 -30.78 2.03
N SER A 485 -4.74 -31.51 2.70
CA SER A 485 -5.34 -31.04 3.96
C SER A 485 -4.29 -30.75 5.03
N LYS A 486 -3.13 -31.42 4.96
CA LYS A 486 -2.02 -31.23 5.90
C LYS A 486 -0.86 -30.39 5.37
N ASN A 487 -0.80 -30.04 4.07
CA ASN A 487 0.41 -29.43 3.49
C ASN A 487 0.12 -28.16 2.70
N LEU A 488 0.84 -27.09 3.06
CA LEU A 488 0.96 -25.82 2.36
C LEU A 488 2.40 -25.69 1.87
N ILE A 489 2.62 -25.51 0.57
CA ILE A 489 3.97 -25.49 -0.02
C ILE A 489 4.28 -24.14 -0.66
N ASN A 490 5.55 -23.76 -0.70
CA ASN A 490 6.04 -22.60 -1.43
C ASN A 490 6.42 -23.00 -2.86
N LEU A 491 5.80 -22.37 -3.86
CA LEU A 491 6.04 -22.65 -5.28
C LEU A 491 7.49 -22.38 -5.70
N ARG A 492 8.22 -21.52 -4.98
CA ARG A 492 9.63 -21.21 -5.25
C ARG A 492 10.57 -22.38 -5.04
N HIS A 493 10.20 -23.31 -4.17
CA HIS A 493 11.04 -24.44 -3.76
C HIS A 493 10.65 -25.76 -4.42
N ILE A 494 9.85 -25.72 -5.49
CA ILE A 494 9.46 -26.93 -6.23
C ILE A 494 10.59 -27.27 -7.21
N THR A 495 11.17 -28.46 -7.06
CA THR A 495 12.15 -28.99 -8.01
C THR A 495 11.49 -29.82 -9.09
N ASN A 496 10.48 -30.62 -8.73
CA ASN A 496 9.83 -31.54 -9.66
C ASN A 496 8.37 -31.83 -9.27
N TYR A 497 7.54 -32.17 -10.26
CA TYR A 497 6.21 -32.73 -10.03
C TYR A 497 6.11 -34.10 -10.71
N ILE A 498 5.92 -35.14 -9.91
CA ILE A 498 5.78 -36.53 -10.35
C ILE A 498 4.31 -36.82 -10.62
N LYS A 499 3.98 -37.11 -11.88
CA LYS A 499 2.59 -37.37 -12.32
C LYS A 499 2.05 -38.66 -11.69
N GLY A 500 0.83 -38.58 -11.18
CA GLY A 500 0.04 -39.72 -10.68
C GLY A 500 -1.44 -39.35 -10.59
N LYS A 501 -2.28 -40.17 -9.95
CA LYS A 501 -3.71 -39.85 -9.72
C LYS A 501 -3.87 -38.46 -9.08
N GLY A 502 -3.21 -38.24 -7.93
CA GLY A 502 -2.95 -36.92 -7.34
C GLY A 502 -1.57 -36.38 -7.73
N GLY A 503 -0.55 -37.24 -7.65
CA GLY A 503 0.86 -36.91 -7.94
C GLY A 503 1.59 -36.42 -6.68
N TYR A 504 2.90 -36.20 -6.81
CA TYR A 504 3.78 -35.74 -5.74
C TYR A 504 4.59 -34.53 -6.17
N VAL A 505 4.77 -33.57 -5.28
CA VAL A 505 5.68 -32.43 -5.46
C VAL A 505 6.96 -32.74 -4.70
N VAL A 506 8.09 -32.63 -5.37
CA VAL A 506 9.42 -32.74 -4.77
C VAL A 506 9.92 -31.32 -4.49
N MET A 507 10.36 -31.08 -3.26
CA MET A 507 10.83 -29.78 -2.78
C MET A 507 12.36 -29.70 -2.76
N ASP A 508 12.94 -28.50 -2.66
CA ASP A 508 14.39 -28.27 -2.64
C ASP A 508 15.13 -29.00 -1.50
N ASN A 509 14.46 -29.24 -0.36
CA ASN A 509 15.01 -30.02 0.75
C ASN A 509 14.86 -31.55 0.58
N GLY A 510 14.35 -32.01 -0.57
CA GLY A 510 14.10 -33.42 -0.85
C GLY A 510 12.77 -33.96 -0.31
N ASP A 511 11.94 -33.13 0.33
CA ASP A 511 10.61 -33.58 0.78
C ASP A 511 9.71 -33.92 -0.41
N GLU A 512 9.04 -35.08 -0.33
CA GLU A 512 8.00 -35.50 -1.26
C GLU A 512 6.61 -35.28 -0.65
N VAL A 513 5.84 -34.36 -1.23
CA VAL A 513 4.54 -33.94 -0.70
C VAL A 513 3.41 -34.36 -1.65
N GLU A 514 2.47 -35.18 -1.14
CA GLU A 514 1.33 -35.65 -1.93
C GLU A 514 0.38 -34.49 -2.30
N VAL A 515 -0.05 -34.46 -3.56
CA VAL A 515 -1.11 -33.56 -4.03
C VAL A 515 -2.44 -34.29 -4.02
N SER A 516 -3.41 -33.80 -3.25
CA SER A 516 -4.74 -34.39 -3.22
C SER A 516 -5.44 -34.28 -4.59
N VAL A 517 -6.16 -35.32 -5.00
CA VAL A 517 -6.86 -35.37 -6.31
C VAL A 517 -7.76 -34.15 -6.53
N ARG A 518 -8.45 -33.70 -5.47
CA ARG A 518 -9.35 -32.54 -5.52
C ARG A 518 -8.62 -31.20 -5.72
N LYS A 519 -7.37 -31.09 -5.27
CA LYS A 519 -6.55 -29.86 -5.39
C LYS A 519 -5.61 -29.87 -6.60
N LYS A 520 -5.50 -31.01 -7.30
CA LYS A 520 -4.60 -31.17 -8.44
C LYS A 520 -4.84 -30.13 -9.54
N MET A 521 -6.10 -29.85 -9.88
CA MET A 521 -6.41 -28.87 -10.92
C MET A 521 -6.00 -27.45 -10.51
N ASP A 522 -6.34 -27.03 -9.30
CA ASP A 522 -5.97 -25.73 -8.73
C ASP A 522 -4.46 -25.55 -8.66
N PHE A 523 -3.76 -26.57 -8.16
CA PHE A 523 -2.30 -26.60 -8.08
C PHE A 523 -1.65 -26.44 -9.46
N MET A 524 -2.11 -27.20 -10.46
CA MET A 524 -1.56 -27.12 -11.82
C MET A 524 -1.80 -25.76 -12.48
N ASN A 525 -2.91 -25.08 -12.16
CA ASN A 525 -3.17 -23.72 -12.64
C ASN A 525 -2.22 -22.71 -11.99
N MET A 526 -2.08 -22.74 -10.66
CA MET A 526 -1.15 -21.87 -9.94
C MET A 526 0.30 -22.08 -10.37
N LEU A 527 0.72 -23.31 -10.62
CA LEU A 527 2.07 -23.62 -11.10
C LEU A 527 2.33 -23.04 -12.49
N LYS A 528 1.33 -23.06 -13.39
CA LYS A 528 1.43 -22.44 -14.72
C LYS A 528 1.53 -20.91 -14.63
N ASP A 529 0.74 -20.29 -13.76
CA ASP A 529 0.76 -18.84 -13.57
C ASP A 529 2.07 -18.38 -12.94
N TYR A 530 2.58 -19.14 -11.97
CA TYR A 530 3.90 -18.92 -11.40
C TYR A 530 5.01 -19.04 -12.47
N ALA A 531 4.99 -20.07 -13.31
CA ALA A 531 5.95 -20.23 -14.40
C ALA A 531 5.91 -19.08 -15.44
N ARG A 532 4.76 -18.43 -15.62
CA ARG A 532 4.63 -17.23 -16.46
C ARG A 532 5.23 -15.99 -15.80
N SER A 533 5.18 -15.88 -14.47
CA SER A 533 5.74 -14.76 -13.71
C SER A 533 7.27 -14.75 -13.62
N LEU A 534 7.92 -15.87 -13.94
CA LEU A 534 9.38 -16.01 -14.00
C LEU A 534 10.00 -15.54 -15.34
N LYS A 535 9.16 -15.12 -16.29
CA LYS A 535 9.56 -14.53 -17.57
C LYS A 535 9.38 -13.03 -17.53
#